data_AF-A0A7C2XAJ4-F1
#
_entry.id   AF-A0A7C2XAJ4-F1
#
_cell.length_a   1.000
_cell.length_b   1.000
_cell.length_c   1.000
_cell.angle_alpha   90.00
_cell.angle_beta   90.00
_cell.angle_gamma   90.00
#
_symmetry.space_group_name_H-M   'P 1'
#
loop_
_entity.id
_entity.type
_entity.pdbx_description
1 polymer ?
#
loop_
_entity_poly.entity_id
_entity_poly.type
_entity_poly.pdbx_seq_one_letter_code
_entity_poly.pdbx_strand_id
1 'polypeptide(L)'
;MNRLALQWIPLSLLLFASAALCTRTTGIPTVTQPPAAQDLPATLAAIQATQTDLAAPMVATPTSPIPPTELPSTQAALTQPPEVGSISGMLSYPSEFIPPQRIVATNLATGQIFYVDTALDARSYRIANLPPGAYYVVAYVADPPLASGYSQFVICGLSVDCTDHNLVEVIVKPGQETTGIDPGDWYAPQGTFPPDPTR
;
A
#
# COMPACT_ATOMS: atom_id res chain seq x y z
N MET A 1 -52.58 9.26 -15.07
CA MET A 1 -52.70 9.32 -16.54
C MET A 1 -52.50 10.77 -16.96
N ASN A 2 -51.29 11.12 -17.41
CA ASN A 2 -51.04 12.33 -18.22
C ASN A 2 -49.73 12.11 -18.97
N ARG A 3 -49.85 11.92 -20.29
CA ARG A 3 -48.75 11.71 -21.23
C ARG A 3 -48.27 13.08 -21.68
N LEU A 4 -47.06 13.46 -21.30
CA LEU A 4 -46.30 14.52 -21.97
C LEU A 4 -45.16 13.83 -22.72
N ALA A 5 -45.45 13.54 -23.99
CA ALA A 5 -44.46 13.14 -24.97
C ALA A 5 -43.68 14.40 -25.37
N LEU A 6 -42.39 14.46 -25.02
CA LEU A 6 -41.49 15.50 -25.51
C LEU A 6 -40.41 14.84 -26.37
N GLN A 7 -40.68 14.99 -27.66
CA GLN A 7 -39.88 14.86 -28.87
C GLN A 7 -38.41 14.43 -28.74
N TRP A 8 -38.12 13.30 -29.38
CA TRP A 8 -36.80 12.88 -29.80
C TRP A 8 -36.27 13.79 -30.93
N ILE A 9 -35.05 14.30 -30.78
CA ILE A 9 -34.30 14.97 -31.85
C ILE A 9 -33.34 13.94 -32.46
N PRO A 10 -33.58 13.41 -33.66
CA PRO A 10 -32.56 12.67 -34.40
C PRO A 10 -31.71 13.68 -35.18
N LEU A 11 -30.60 14.14 -34.60
CA LEU A 11 -29.63 14.95 -35.34
C LEU A 11 -28.64 14.05 -36.08
N SER A 12 -29.11 13.63 -37.26
CA SER A 12 -28.36 13.40 -38.49
C SER A 12 -26.83 13.53 -38.43
N LEU A 13 -26.19 12.38 -38.55
CA LEU A 13 -25.12 12.06 -39.50
C LEU A 13 -24.46 13.26 -40.22
N LEU A 14 -23.25 13.61 -39.80
CA LEU A 14 -22.27 14.33 -40.63
C LEU A 14 -21.03 13.45 -40.78
N LEU A 15 -21.00 12.71 -41.89
CA LEU A 15 -19.78 12.19 -42.48
C LEU A 15 -18.90 13.39 -42.88
N PHE A 16 -17.75 13.54 -42.24
CA PHE A 16 -16.60 14.20 -42.85
C PHE A 16 -15.48 13.17 -43.00
N ALA A 17 -15.42 12.59 -44.20
CA ALA A 17 -14.24 11.96 -44.73
C ALA A 17 -13.25 13.07 -45.11
N SER A 18 -12.19 13.24 -44.32
CA SER A 18 -11.01 14.03 -44.70
C SER A 18 -9.79 13.12 -44.65
N ALA A 19 -9.51 12.46 -45.78
CA ALA A 19 -8.25 11.81 -46.04
C ALA A 19 -7.18 12.89 -46.33
N ALA A 20 -6.44 13.29 -45.29
CA ALA A 20 -5.20 14.03 -45.45
C ALA A 20 -4.03 13.05 -45.37
N LEU A 21 -3.59 12.57 -46.54
CA LEU A 21 -2.28 11.95 -46.71
C LEU A 21 -1.21 13.00 -46.42
N CYS A 22 -0.64 12.98 -45.22
CA CYS A 22 0.65 13.59 -44.93
C CYS A 22 1.70 12.48 -44.85
N THR A 23 2.22 12.08 -46.01
CA THR A 23 3.51 11.39 -46.11
C THR A 23 4.61 12.38 -45.74
N ARG A 24 5.18 12.24 -44.53
CA ARG A 24 6.49 12.82 -44.22
C ARG A 24 7.31 11.85 -43.36
N THR A 25 8.32 11.31 -44.04
CA THR A 25 9.69 11.11 -43.57
C THR A 25 9.86 10.31 -42.28
N THR A 26 10.16 9.03 -42.48
CA THR A 26 10.92 8.19 -41.57
C THR A 26 12.27 8.85 -41.25
N GLY A 27 12.32 9.63 -40.17
CA GLY A 27 13.55 9.93 -39.45
C GLY A 27 13.59 9.03 -38.23
N ILE A 28 14.27 7.89 -38.32
CA ILE A 28 14.58 7.04 -37.17
C ILE A 28 15.59 7.84 -36.33
N PRO A 29 15.28 8.27 -35.09
CA PRO A 29 16.33 8.70 -34.19
C PRO A 29 17.17 7.46 -33.86
N THR A 30 18.44 7.49 -34.25
CA THR A 30 19.46 6.60 -33.70
C THR A 30 19.45 6.77 -32.19
N VAL A 31 18.81 5.84 -31.49
CA VAL A 31 19.01 5.68 -30.05
C VAL A 31 20.44 5.22 -29.88
N THR A 32 21.30 6.15 -29.49
CA THR A 32 22.63 5.85 -28.96
C THR A 32 22.42 4.96 -27.74
N GLN A 33 22.63 3.66 -27.94
CA GLN A 33 22.63 2.65 -26.90
C GLN A 33 23.65 3.07 -25.82
N PRO A 34 23.24 3.19 -24.54
CA PRO A 34 24.18 3.35 -23.44
C PRO A 34 25.14 2.16 -23.44
N PRO A 35 26.44 2.36 -23.17
CA PRO A 35 27.38 1.26 -23.09
C PRO A 35 26.89 0.23 -22.06
N ALA A 36 26.99 -1.04 -22.46
CA ALA A 36 26.67 -2.20 -21.65
C ALA A 36 27.24 -2.04 -20.23
N ALA A 37 26.40 -2.27 -19.23
CA ALA A 37 26.80 -2.41 -17.85
C ALA A 37 27.92 -3.46 -17.78
N GLN A 38 29.11 -3.01 -17.42
CA GLN A 38 30.23 -3.90 -17.16
C GLN A 38 30.00 -4.59 -15.81
N ASP A 39 29.95 -5.91 -15.87
CA ASP A 39 30.36 -6.89 -14.88
C ASP A 39 30.81 -6.34 -13.52
N LEU A 40 29.97 -6.54 -12.50
CA LEU A 40 30.41 -6.55 -11.11
C LEU A 40 30.94 -7.97 -10.79
N PRO A 41 32.26 -8.15 -10.58
CA PRO A 41 32.77 -9.41 -10.08
C PRO A 41 32.30 -9.60 -8.63
N ALA A 42 31.68 -10.76 -8.39
CA ALA A 42 31.39 -11.26 -7.05
C ALA A 42 32.70 -11.43 -6.26
N THR A 43 32.97 -10.50 -5.35
CA THR A 43 34.07 -10.64 -4.38
C THR A 43 33.59 -11.52 -3.22
N LEU A 44 33.59 -12.83 -3.47
CA LEU A 44 33.54 -13.86 -2.45
C LEU A 44 34.95 -13.96 -1.83
N ALA A 45 35.21 -13.26 -0.73
CA ALA A 45 36.47 -13.36 -0.02
C ALA A 45 36.28 -13.40 1.50
N ALA A 46 36.70 -14.54 2.05
CA ALA A 46 37.34 -14.69 3.35
C ALA A 46 36.50 -14.55 4.64
N ILE A 47 35.94 -15.68 5.08
CA ILE A 47 35.92 -16.06 6.50
C ILE A 47 36.29 -17.54 6.61
N GLN A 48 37.58 -17.84 6.46
CA GLN A 48 38.18 -19.12 6.83
C GLN A 48 39.45 -18.85 7.63
N ALA A 49 39.33 -18.99 8.95
CA ALA A 49 40.36 -19.24 9.97
C ALA A 49 39.60 -19.16 11.32
N THR A 50 39.66 -20.06 12.29
CA THR A 50 40.64 -21.08 12.65
C THR A 50 39.93 -21.97 13.69
N GLN A 51 39.84 -23.27 13.50
CA GLN A 51 39.52 -24.19 14.61
C GLN A 51 40.42 -25.41 14.53
N THR A 52 41.54 -25.30 15.24
CA THR A 52 42.31 -26.45 15.71
C THR A 52 42.69 -26.13 17.14
N ASP A 53 42.00 -26.75 18.10
CA ASP A 53 42.71 -27.20 19.30
C ASP A 53 42.05 -28.47 19.85
N LEU A 54 42.85 -29.53 19.89
CA LEU A 54 42.56 -30.81 20.51
C LEU A 54 43.45 -30.89 21.75
N ALA A 55 42.87 -30.69 22.92
CA ALA A 55 43.50 -31.05 24.20
C ALA A 55 42.46 -31.62 25.17
N ALA A 56 42.38 -32.95 25.14
CA ALA A 56 42.32 -33.94 26.23
C ALA A 56 41.58 -33.69 27.57
N PRO A 57 41.12 -34.77 28.24
CA PRO A 57 40.06 -34.77 29.26
C PRO A 57 40.61 -34.80 30.69
N MET A 58 39.95 -34.17 31.67
CA MET A 58 39.93 -34.63 33.07
C MET A 58 38.68 -34.13 33.83
N VAL A 59 38.12 -35.09 34.56
CA VAL A 59 37.03 -35.04 35.54
C VAL A 59 37.16 -33.89 36.56
N ALA A 60 36.10 -33.12 36.73
CA ALA A 60 35.82 -32.39 37.98
C ALA A 60 34.31 -32.40 38.26
N THR A 61 33.97 -32.89 39.43
CA THR A 61 32.62 -33.01 40.02
C THR A 61 31.87 -31.67 40.10
N PRO A 62 30.54 -31.64 39.87
CA PRO A 62 29.73 -30.44 40.02
C PRO A 62 29.49 -30.16 41.50
N THR A 63 30.07 -29.08 42.03
CA THR A 63 29.57 -28.44 43.25
C THR A 63 28.80 -27.20 42.82
N SER A 64 27.50 -27.37 42.56
CA SER A 64 26.59 -26.24 42.38
C SER A 64 26.52 -25.43 43.68
N PRO A 65 26.87 -24.13 43.67
CA PRO A 65 26.45 -23.26 44.76
C PRO A 65 24.93 -23.17 44.73
N ILE A 66 24.29 -23.40 45.88
CA ILE A 66 22.86 -23.18 46.06
C ILE A 66 22.60 -21.71 45.69
N PRO A 67 21.78 -21.41 44.66
CA PRO A 67 21.42 -20.05 44.37
C PRO A 67 20.69 -19.48 45.60
N PRO A 68 21.02 -18.27 46.05
CA PRO A 68 20.23 -17.63 47.10
C PRO A 68 18.78 -17.60 46.63
N THR A 69 17.87 -18.06 47.50
CA THR A 69 16.43 -17.90 47.35
C THR A 69 16.13 -16.40 47.30
N GLU A 70 16.18 -15.82 46.11
CA GLU A 70 15.65 -14.51 45.83
C GLU A 70 14.14 -14.60 46.01
N LEU A 71 13.62 -13.88 47.01
CA LEU A 71 12.20 -13.62 47.12
C LEU A 71 11.69 -13.09 45.78
N PRO A 72 10.58 -13.59 45.24
CA PRO A 72 9.97 -13.00 44.06
C PRO A 72 9.59 -11.56 44.40
N SER A 73 10.43 -10.63 43.97
CA SER A 73 10.10 -9.22 43.97
C SER A 73 8.91 -9.08 43.05
N THR A 74 7.74 -8.88 43.65
CA THR A 74 6.50 -8.56 42.94
C THR A 74 6.67 -7.15 42.42
N GLN A 75 7.44 -7.00 41.34
CA GLN A 75 7.57 -5.77 40.62
C GLN A 75 6.23 -5.58 39.91
N ALA A 76 5.42 -4.66 40.44
CA ALA A 76 4.18 -4.26 39.80
C ALA A 76 4.50 -3.93 38.34
N ALA A 77 4.03 -4.77 37.41
CA ALA A 77 4.16 -4.51 36.00
C ALA A 77 3.42 -3.21 35.73
N LEU A 78 4.18 -2.15 35.43
CA LEU A 78 3.61 -0.91 34.93
C LEU A 78 2.91 -1.29 33.62
N THR A 79 1.59 -1.20 33.59
CA THR A 79 0.81 -1.36 32.35
C THR A 79 1.24 -0.22 31.42
N GLN A 80 2.21 -0.49 30.54
CA GLN A 80 2.56 0.45 29.47
C GLN A 80 1.29 0.70 28.64
N PRO A 81 1.02 1.96 28.25
CA PRO A 81 -0.03 2.24 27.29
C PRO A 81 0.14 1.33 26.07
N PRO A 82 -0.94 0.77 25.52
CA PRO A 82 -0.84 -0.08 24.35
C PRO A 82 -0.15 0.71 23.23
N GLU A 83 0.97 0.18 22.75
CA GLU A 83 1.70 0.82 21.66
C GLU A 83 0.86 0.76 20.38
N VAL A 84 0.58 1.94 19.84
CA VAL A 84 -0.18 2.12 18.61
C VAL A 84 0.77 2.29 17.43
N GLY A 85 0.34 1.87 16.25
CA GLY A 85 1.03 2.10 14.98
C GLY A 85 0.35 3.17 14.14
N SER A 86 0.75 3.26 12.88
CA SER A 86 0.16 4.15 11.89
C SER A 86 0.25 3.58 10.47
N ILE A 87 -0.60 4.07 9.57
CA ILE A 87 -0.56 3.78 8.14
C ILE A 87 -0.35 5.09 7.37
N SER A 88 0.47 5.07 6.32
CA SER A 88 0.61 6.20 5.39
C SER A 88 0.83 5.75 3.95
N GLY A 89 0.55 6.66 3.03
CA GLY A 89 0.74 6.45 1.60
C GLY A 89 0.50 7.71 0.79
N MET A 90 0.65 7.56 -0.51
CA MET A 90 0.40 8.58 -1.52
C MET A 90 -1.05 8.51 -2.00
N LEU A 91 -1.59 9.68 -2.36
CA LEU A 91 -2.92 9.83 -2.91
C LEU A 91 -2.84 10.12 -4.40
N SER A 92 -3.79 9.56 -5.13
CA SER A 92 -3.99 9.79 -6.56
C SER A 92 -5.47 10.02 -6.83
N TYR A 93 -5.78 10.51 -8.02
CA TYR A 93 -7.14 10.61 -8.55
C TYR A 93 -7.04 10.73 -10.09
N PRO A 94 -7.95 10.14 -10.89
CA PRO A 94 -7.88 10.14 -12.36
C PRO A 94 -8.35 11.48 -12.97
N SER A 95 -7.75 12.58 -12.52
CA SER A 95 -7.99 13.95 -13.00
C SER A 95 -6.72 14.79 -12.83
N GLU A 96 -6.73 16.04 -13.28
CA GLU A 96 -5.64 17.00 -13.07
C GLU A 96 -5.47 17.45 -11.61
N PHE A 97 -6.51 17.32 -10.79
CA PHE A 97 -6.50 17.67 -9.36
C PHE A 97 -6.92 16.48 -8.49
N ILE A 98 -6.54 16.51 -7.21
CA ILE A 98 -6.97 15.50 -6.23
C ILE A 98 -8.07 16.13 -5.36
N PRO A 99 -9.35 15.71 -5.45
CA PRO A 99 -10.39 16.23 -4.59
C PRO A 99 -10.11 15.91 -3.11
N PRO A 100 -10.73 16.61 -2.15
CA PRO A 100 -10.74 16.17 -0.75
C PRO A 100 -11.21 14.71 -0.65
N GLN A 101 -10.44 13.88 0.04
CA GLN A 101 -10.72 12.45 0.20
C GLN A 101 -10.88 12.09 1.67
N ARG A 102 -11.75 11.13 1.96
CA ARG A 102 -11.78 10.45 3.25
C ARG A 102 -11.04 9.13 3.11
N ILE A 103 -9.97 8.95 3.87
CA ILE A 103 -9.17 7.71 3.86
C ILE A 103 -9.55 6.90 5.08
N VAL A 104 -10.02 5.68 4.86
CA VAL A 104 -10.61 4.82 5.88
C VAL A 104 -9.79 3.54 5.99
N ALA A 105 -9.32 3.25 7.21
CA ALA A 105 -8.75 1.98 7.59
C ALA A 105 -9.76 1.18 8.42
N THR A 106 -10.14 -0.01 7.93
CA THR A 106 -11.06 -0.92 8.63
C THR A 106 -10.28 -2.10 9.20
N ASN A 107 -10.32 -2.28 10.52
CA ASN A 107 -9.69 -3.42 11.18
C ASN A 107 -10.44 -4.71 10.85
N LEU A 108 -9.75 -5.72 10.31
CA LEU A 108 -10.38 -6.95 9.84
C LEU A 108 -10.88 -7.85 10.98
N ALA A 109 -10.27 -7.76 12.17
CA ALA A 109 -10.64 -8.60 13.31
C ALA A 109 -11.82 -8.01 14.09
N THR A 110 -11.86 -6.69 14.27
CA THR A 110 -12.86 -6.02 15.12
C THR A 110 -13.92 -5.27 14.34
N GLY A 111 -13.72 -5.02 13.05
CA GLY A 111 -14.57 -4.15 12.24
C GLY A 111 -14.46 -2.66 12.62
N GLN A 112 -13.55 -2.29 13.52
CA GLN A 112 -13.37 -0.90 13.92
C GLN A 112 -12.81 -0.06 12.78
N ILE A 113 -13.34 1.16 12.65
CA ILE A 113 -13.02 2.08 11.58
C ILE A 113 -12.21 3.25 12.13
N PHE A 114 -11.16 3.61 11.39
CA PHE A 114 -10.33 4.77 11.64
C PHE A 114 -10.23 5.56 10.34
N TYR A 115 -10.25 6.88 10.39
CA TYR A 115 -10.20 7.68 9.17
C TYR A 115 -9.54 9.04 9.36
N VAL A 116 -9.13 9.62 8.24
CA VAL A 116 -8.70 11.01 8.12
C VAL A 116 -9.35 11.64 6.89
N ASP A 117 -9.61 12.94 6.96
CA ASP A 117 -10.04 13.73 5.81
C ASP A 117 -8.83 14.51 5.28
N THR A 118 -8.69 14.56 3.95
CA THR A 118 -7.60 15.24 3.27
C THR A 118 -8.11 16.51 2.61
N ALA A 119 -7.25 17.51 2.49
CA ALA A 119 -7.57 18.73 1.76
C ALA A 119 -7.53 18.50 0.24
N LEU A 120 -8.09 19.44 -0.51
CA LEU A 120 -7.89 19.52 -1.96
C LEU A 120 -6.39 19.51 -2.29
N ASP A 121 -6.02 18.73 -3.31
CA ASP A 121 -4.67 18.51 -3.81
C ASP A 121 -3.67 17.91 -2.81
N ALA A 122 -4.17 17.32 -1.71
CA ALA A 122 -3.33 16.53 -0.82
C ALA A 122 -2.70 15.36 -1.58
N ARG A 123 -1.37 15.21 -1.43
CA ARG A 123 -0.58 14.17 -2.12
C ARG A 123 -0.32 12.94 -1.28
N SER A 124 -0.52 13.04 0.03
CA SER A 124 -0.29 11.96 0.98
C SER A 124 -1.25 12.05 2.15
N TYR A 125 -1.33 10.97 2.91
CA TYR A 125 -2.12 10.89 4.13
C TYR A 125 -1.36 10.12 5.21
N ARG A 126 -1.82 10.25 6.45
CA ARG A 126 -1.37 9.42 7.58
C ARG A 126 -2.50 9.20 8.55
N ILE A 127 -2.81 7.94 8.85
CA ILE A 127 -3.73 7.55 9.92
C ILE A 127 -2.88 7.11 11.11
N ALA A 128 -2.90 7.90 12.18
CA ALA A 128 -2.15 7.63 13.41
C ALA A 128 -2.98 6.87 14.44
N ASN A 129 -2.31 6.40 15.50
CA ASN A 129 -2.94 5.80 16.67
C ASN A 129 -3.79 4.55 16.36
N LEU A 130 -3.33 3.74 15.42
CA LEU A 130 -3.98 2.50 15.04
C LEU A 130 -3.56 1.37 16.01
N PRO A 131 -4.52 0.63 16.60
CA PRO A 131 -4.20 -0.62 17.26
C PRO A 131 -3.44 -1.57 16.33
N PRO A 132 -2.50 -2.37 16.84
CA PRO A 132 -1.87 -3.41 16.05
C PRO A 132 -2.92 -4.37 15.47
N GLY A 133 -2.77 -4.73 14.20
CA GLY A 133 -3.73 -5.59 13.52
C GLY A 133 -3.66 -5.52 12.01
N ALA A 134 -4.61 -6.21 11.39
CA ALA A 134 -4.82 -6.27 9.96
C ALA A 134 -5.87 -5.25 9.52
N TYR A 135 -5.59 -4.50 8.46
CA TYR A 135 -6.46 -3.44 7.95
C TYR A 135 -6.70 -3.53 6.44
N TYR A 136 -7.90 -3.14 6.02
CA TYR A 136 -8.15 -2.72 4.65
C TYR A 136 -8.22 -1.20 4.59
N VAL A 137 -7.67 -0.63 3.53
CA VAL A 137 -7.59 0.82 3.34
C VAL A 137 -8.29 1.23 2.05
N VAL A 138 -9.25 2.15 2.16
CA VAL A 138 -10.07 2.66 1.06
C VAL A 138 -10.15 4.17 1.15
N ALA A 139 -10.00 4.85 0.02
CA ALA A 139 -10.21 6.28 -0.16
C ALA A 139 -11.60 6.53 -0.76
N TYR A 140 -12.29 7.56 -0.27
CA TYR A 140 -13.61 7.98 -0.75
C TYR A 140 -13.62 9.44 -1.17
N VAL A 141 -14.29 9.72 -2.28
CA VAL A 141 -14.65 11.08 -2.74
C VAL A 141 -16.16 11.23 -2.61
N ALA A 142 -16.61 12.41 -2.19
CA ALA A 142 -18.03 12.64 -1.92
C ALA A 142 -18.85 13.00 -3.17
N ASP A 143 -18.26 13.69 -4.15
CA ASP A 143 -18.97 14.20 -5.32
C ASP A 143 -18.07 14.19 -6.59
N PRO A 144 -18.33 13.31 -7.57
CA PRO A 144 -19.27 12.19 -7.48
C PRO A 144 -18.82 11.16 -6.44
N PRO A 145 -19.75 10.40 -5.83
CA PRO A 145 -19.40 9.36 -4.87
C PRO A 145 -18.59 8.25 -5.56
N LEU A 146 -17.32 8.16 -5.20
CA LEU A 146 -16.37 7.20 -5.75
C LEU A 146 -15.49 6.64 -4.63
N ALA A 147 -15.05 5.39 -4.81
CA ALA A 147 -14.17 4.69 -3.88
C ALA A 147 -12.95 4.15 -4.62
N SER A 148 -11.82 4.08 -3.93
CA SER A 148 -10.57 3.51 -4.43
C SER A 148 -9.84 2.77 -3.33
N GLY A 149 -9.34 1.56 -3.62
CA GLY A 149 -8.73 0.68 -2.63
C GLY A 149 -7.22 0.60 -2.74
N TYR A 150 -6.55 0.26 -1.63
CA TYR A 150 -5.23 -0.35 -1.70
C TYR A 150 -5.41 -1.83 -2.06
N SER A 151 -5.15 -2.15 -3.33
CA SER A 151 -5.52 -3.44 -3.93
C SER A 151 -4.35 -4.11 -4.65
N GLN A 152 -4.56 -5.35 -5.08
CA GLN A 152 -3.60 -6.08 -5.93
C GLN A 152 -3.30 -5.32 -7.23
N PHE A 153 -4.27 -4.59 -7.78
CA PHE A 153 -4.11 -3.73 -8.96
C PHE A 153 -3.08 -2.62 -8.73
N VAL A 154 -3.10 -2.00 -7.55
CA VAL A 154 -2.10 -1.00 -7.15
C VAL A 154 -0.71 -1.62 -7.03
N ILE A 155 -0.59 -2.75 -6.34
CA ILE A 155 0.70 -3.44 -6.14
C ILE A 155 1.29 -3.89 -7.48
N CYS A 156 0.44 -4.27 -8.42
CA CYS A 156 0.79 -4.66 -9.78
C CYS A 156 1.12 -3.45 -10.69
N GLY A 157 1.13 -2.23 -10.15
CA GLY A 157 1.57 -1.02 -10.85
C GLY A 157 0.51 -0.35 -11.71
N LEU A 158 -0.79 -0.62 -11.46
CA LEU A 158 -1.92 -0.05 -12.20
C LEU A 158 -1.87 -0.34 -13.71
N SER A 159 -1.24 -1.45 -14.10
CA SER A 159 -1.13 -1.87 -15.50
C SER A 159 -2.42 -2.53 -15.98
N VAL A 160 -2.73 -2.39 -17.27
CA VAL A 160 -3.88 -3.04 -17.93
C VAL A 160 -3.83 -4.56 -17.89
N ASP A 161 -2.65 -5.14 -17.69
CA ASP A 161 -2.47 -6.59 -17.54
C ASP A 161 -2.89 -7.11 -16.15
N CYS A 162 -3.09 -6.20 -15.20
CA CYS A 162 -3.53 -6.50 -13.84
C CYS A 162 -5.06 -6.39 -13.79
N THR A 163 -5.75 -7.49 -13.47
CA THR A 163 -7.23 -7.51 -13.38
C THR A 163 -7.75 -7.79 -11.97
N ASP A 164 -6.83 -7.97 -11.01
CA ASP A 164 -7.18 -8.28 -9.63
C ASP A 164 -7.35 -6.99 -8.83
N HIS A 165 -8.60 -6.65 -8.49
CA HIS A 165 -8.95 -5.48 -7.68
C HIS A 165 -9.21 -5.84 -6.21
N ASN A 166 -8.82 -7.03 -5.74
CA ASN A 166 -9.01 -7.43 -4.35
C ASN A 166 -8.19 -6.53 -3.41
N LEU A 167 -8.79 -6.13 -2.30
CA LEU A 167 -8.12 -5.36 -1.25
C LEU A 167 -6.96 -6.16 -0.65
N VAL A 168 -5.85 -5.47 -0.40
CA VAL A 168 -4.66 -6.04 0.23
C VAL A 168 -4.71 -5.78 1.73
N GLU A 169 -4.40 -6.82 2.50
CA GLU A 169 -4.27 -6.72 3.95
C GLU A 169 -3.02 -5.90 4.33
N VAL A 170 -3.23 -4.88 5.16
CA VAL A 170 -2.19 -4.00 5.69
C VAL A 170 -1.93 -4.35 7.14
N ILE A 171 -0.70 -4.78 7.45
CA ILE A 171 -0.31 -5.14 8.81
C ILE A 171 0.22 -3.90 9.54
N VAL A 172 -0.43 -3.52 10.63
CA VAL A 172 0.03 -2.49 11.57
C VAL A 172 0.70 -3.17 12.76
N LYS A 173 1.95 -2.81 13.03
CA LYS A 173 2.72 -3.27 14.18
C LYS A 173 2.77 -2.20 15.28
N PRO A 174 2.88 -2.59 16.57
CA PRO A 174 3.00 -1.63 17.66
C PRO A 174 4.22 -0.72 17.46
N GLY A 175 4.04 0.59 17.64
CA GLY A 175 5.12 1.59 17.55
C GLY A 175 5.70 1.81 16.15
N GLN A 176 5.13 1.20 15.10
CA GLN A 176 5.64 1.27 13.73
C GLN A 176 4.66 1.96 12.78
N GLU A 177 5.23 2.59 11.76
CA GLU A 177 4.49 3.12 10.63
C GLU A 177 4.59 2.17 9.44
N THR A 178 3.44 1.73 8.94
CA THR A 178 3.31 0.96 7.70
C THR A 178 3.10 1.93 6.55
N THR A 179 4.11 2.06 5.68
CA THR A 179 4.16 3.04 4.59
C THR A 179 3.86 2.38 3.23
N GLY A 180 3.66 3.20 2.18
CA GLY A 180 3.43 2.71 0.81
C GLY A 180 2.05 2.11 0.59
N ILE A 181 1.09 2.50 1.44
CA ILE A 181 -0.29 2.03 1.37
C ILE A 181 -1.07 3.05 0.54
N ASP A 182 -1.02 2.91 -0.77
CA ASP A 182 -1.55 3.89 -1.72
C ASP A 182 -2.94 3.44 -2.21
N PRO A 183 -4.06 3.98 -1.70
CA PRO A 183 -5.40 3.58 -2.13
C PRO A 183 -5.77 4.21 -3.48
N GLY A 184 -5.08 3.78 -4.55
CA GLY A 184 -5.11 4.39 -5.88
C GLY A 184 -5.87 3.62 -6.95
N ASP A 185 -6.56 2.52 -6.62
CA ASP A 185 -7.39 1.75 -7.54
C ASP A 185 -8.74 2.44 -7.87
N TRP A 186 -8.69 3.52 -8.64
CA TRP A 186 -9.90 4.24 -9.09
C TRP A 186 -10.64 3.55 -10.25
N TYR A 187 -10.11 2.42 -10.75
CA TYR A 187 -10.59 1.75 -11.96
C TYR A 187 -11.33 0.44 -11.66
N ALA A 188 -11.39 0.03 -10.39
CA ALA A 188 -12.18 -1.12 -9.99
C ALA A 188 -13.66 -0.95 -10.39
N PRO A 189 -14.34 -2.05 -10.81
CA PRO A 189 -15.77 -2.01 -11.07
C PRO A 189 -16.58 -1.45 -9.90
N GLN A 190 -17.67 -0.74 -10.18
CA GLN A 190 -18.54 -0.19 -9.14
C GLN A 190 -19.03 -1.30 -8.18
N GLY A 191 -18.94 -1.04 -6.88
CA GLY A 191 -19.32 -1.99 -5.83
C GLY A 191 -18.22 -3.00 -5.47
N THR A 192 -17.03 -2.91 -6.07
CA THR A 192 -15.87 -3.73 -5.66
C THR A 192 -15.42 -3.39 -4.24
N PHE A 193 -15.34 -2.09 -3.93
CA PHE A 193 -15.00 -1.63 -2.59
C PHE A 193 -16.26 -1.36 -1.76
N PRO A 194 -16.20 -1.56 -0.42
CA PRO A 194 -17.29 -1.23 0.47
C PRO A 194 -17.74 0.24 0.30
N PRO A 195 -19.02 0.56 0.55
CA PRO A 195 -19.44 1.96 0.64
C PRO A 195 -18.74 2.67 1.81
N ASP A 196 -18.64 4.00 1.75
CA ASP A 196 -18.08 4.80 2.85
C ASP A 196 -18.88 4.53 4.14
N PRO A 197 -18.27 3.90 5.17
CA PRO A 197 -19.00 3.50 6.37
C PRO A 197 -19.25 4.67 7.33
N THR A 198 -18.82 5.88 6.97
CA THR A 198 -18.95 7.09 7.79
C THR A 198 -20.06 8.02 7.30
N ARG A 199 -20.85 7.60 6.29
CA ARG A 199 -21.94 8.38 5.70
C ARG A 199 -23.20 7.56 5.50
#